data_AF-A0A817ZPZ6-F1
#
_entry.id   AF-A0A817ZPZ6-F1
#
_cell.length_a   1.000
_cell.length_b   1.000
_cell.length_c   1.000
_cell.angle_alpha   90.00
_cell.angle_beta   90.00
_cell.angle_gamma   90.00
#
_symmetry.space_group_name_H-M   'P 1'
#
loop_
_entity.id
_entity.type
_entity.pdbx_description
1 polymer ?
#
loop_
_entity_poly.entity_id
_entity_poly.type
_entity_poly.pdbx_seq_one_letter_code
_entity_poly.pdbx_strand_id
1 'polypeptide(L)' 'YVTVSRDGLCVPLTGNIFARTPAGVSTMTTTDFAPEIDDPSVFDMPDECKKLN' A
#
# COMPACT_ATOMS: atom_id res chain seq x y z
N TYR A 1 2.40 -13.26 -3.60
CA TYR A 1 2.29 -12.14 -4.56
C TYR A 1 2.36 -12.74 -5.95
N VAL A 2 1.24 -12.77 -6.68
CA VAL A 2 1.24 -13.18 -8.09
C VAL A 2 1.26 -11.90 -8.90
N THR A 3 2.39 -11.61 -9.51
CA THR A 3 2.54 -10.49 -10.44
C THR A 3 2.13 -10.98 -11.82
N VAL A 4 1.18 -10.32 -12.47
CA VAL A 4 0.82 -10.61 -13.86
C VAL A 4 1.36 -9.46 -14.71
N SER A 5 2.21 -9.79 -15.66
CA SER A 5 2.74 -8.84 -16.64
C SER A 5 1.70 -8.62 -17.75
N ARG A 6 1.23 -7.38 -17.90
CA ARG A 6 0.55 -6.90 -19.12
C ARG A 6 1.44 -5.81 -19.72
N ASP A 7 1.75 -5.94 -21.01
CA ASP A 7 2.54 -4.95 -21.76
C ASP A 7 3.92 -4.60 -21.15
N GLY A 8 4.52 -5.53 -20.38
CA GLY A 8 5.83 -5.38 -19.75
C GLY A 8 5.83 -4.67 -18.39
N LEU A 9 4.65 -4.27 -17.88
CA LEU A 9 4.52 -3.63 -16.56
C LEU A 9 3.93 -4.60 -15.53
N CYS A 10 4.58 -4.67 -14.38
CA CYS A 10 4.10 -5.40 -13.21
C CYS A 10 3.12 -4.53 -12.43
N VAL A 11 1.82 -4.72 -12.64
CA VAL A 11 0.77 -4.00 -11.90
C VAL A 11 0.24 -4.91 -10.79
N PRO A 12 0.11 -4.43 -9.53
CA PRO A 12 -0.49 -5.23 -8.48
C PRO A 12 -1.96 -5.49 -8.83
N LEU A 13 -2.35 -6.77 -8.79
CA LEU A 13 -3.75 -7.15 -8.97
C LEU A 13 -4.60 -6.65 -7.80
N THR A 14 -5.81 -6.18 -8.11
CA THR A 14 -6.88 -6.01 -7.12
C THR A 14 -7.13 -7.35 -6.44
N GLY A 15 -7.07 -7.40 -5.11
CA GLY A 15 -7.23 -8.65 -4.40
C GLY A 15 -7.16 -8.53 -2.89
N ASN A 16 -7.41 -9.63 -2.21
CA ASN A 16 -7.29 -9.72 -0.76
C ASN A 16 -5.94 -10.32 -0.38
N ILE A 17 -5.17 -9.59 0.41
CA ILE A 17 -3.91 -10.01 1.04
C ILE A 17 -4.23 -10.42 2.48
N PHE A 18 -3.84 -11.62 2.87
CA PHE A 18 -4.00 -12.13 4.22
C PHE A 18 -2.64 -12.26 4.88
N ALA A 19 -2.45 -11.60 6.02
CA ALA A 19 -1.25 -11.71 6.84
C ALA A 19 -1.63 -12.34 8.20
N ARG A 20 -0.99 -13.46 8.55
CA ARG A 20 -1.19 -14.10 9.86
C ARG A 20 -0.04 -13.71 10.78
N THR A 21 -0.37 -13.11 11.90
CA THR A 21 0.54 -12.81 13.02
C THR A 21 0.15 -13.64 14.24
N PRO A 22 0.99 -13.76 15.27
CA PRO A 22 0.60 -14.38 16.54
C PRO A 22 -0.64 -13.72 17.19
N ALA A 23 -0.90 -12.45 16.89
CA ALA A 23 -2.05 -11.69 17.37
C ALA A 23 -3.34 -11.95 16.57
N GLY A 24 -3.28 -12.63 15.41
CA GLY A 24 -4.44 -12.96 14.59
C GLY A 24 -4.21 -12.85 13.09
N VAL A 25 -5.29 -12.98 12.32
CA VAL A 25 -5.28 -12.81 10.86
C VAL A 25 -5.72 -11.38 10.52
N SER A 26 -4.86 -10.65 9.80
CA SER A 26 -5.17 -9.36 9.19
C SER A 26 -5.47 -9.56 7.71
N THR A 27 -6.52 -8.91 7.22
CA THR A 27 -6.91 -8.94 5.81
C THR A 27 -6.84 -7.52 5.27
N MET A 28 -6.19 -7.33 4.13
CA MET A 28 -6.09 -6.06 3.41
C MET A 28 -6.61 -6.27 1.99
N THR A 29 -7.55 -5.44 1.55
CA THR A 29 -8.03 -5.45 0.17
C THR A 29 -7.30 -4.36 -0.61
N THR A 30 -6.62 -4.74 -1.68
CA THR A 30 -6.02 -3.79 -2.63
C THR A 30 -7.03 -3.50 -3.73
N THR A 31 -7.41 -2.23 -3.88
CA THR A 31 -8.21 -1.71 -4.99
C THR A 31 -7.48 -0.50 -5.58
N ASP A 32 -7.65 -0.27 -6.88
CA ASP A 32 -7.20 0.94 -7.58
C ASP A 32 -5.71 1.29 -7.41
N PHE A 33 -4.88 0.70 -8.28
CA PHE A 33 -3.48 1.09 -8.42
C PHE A 33 -3.36 2.37 -9.24
N ALA A 34 -2.83 3.44 -8.64
CA ALA A 34 -2.33 4.61 -9.35
C ALA A 34 -0.81 4.49 -9.51
N PRO A 35 -0.26 4.59 -10.74
CA PRO A 35 1.17 4.45 -10.99
C PRO A 35 1.99 5.64 -10.49
N GLU A 36 1.36 6.79 -10.28
CA GLU A 36 1.97 8.03 -9.82
C GLU A 36 1.31 8.49 -8.52
N ILE A 37 2.07 9.24 -7.74
CA ILE A 37 1.59 9.85 -6.50
C ILE A 37 1.27 11.31 -6.84
N ASP A 38 -0.01 11.65 -6.79
CA ASP A 38 -0.49 12.99 -7.18
C ASP A 38 0.04 14.11 -6.27
N ASP A 39 0.24 13.80 -4.98
CA ASP A 39 0.73 14.76 -3.99
C ASP A 39 1.87 14.13 -3.16
N PRO A 40 3.13 14.53 -3.35
CA PRO A 40 4.26 13.99 -2.58
C PRO A 40 4.26 14.44 -1.12
N SER A 41 3.50 15.48 -0.75
CA SER A 41 3.43 15.96 0.64
C SER A 41 2.76 14.97 1.59
N VAL A 42 2.10 13.92 1.07
CA VAL A 42 1.60 12.79 1.88
C VAL A 42 2.71 12.07 2.65
N PHE A 43 3.97 12.22 2.23
CA PHE A 43 5.14 11.70 2.93
C PHE A 43 5.73 12.69 3.93
N ASP A 44 5.31 13.96 3.91
CA ASP A 44 5.78 14.95 4.87
C ASP A 44 5.20 14.63 6.25
N MET A 45 6.09 14.59 7.24
CA MET A 45 5.67 14.30 8.62
C MET A 45 4.80 15.44 9.16
N PRO A 46 3.57 15.16 9.65
CA PRO A 46 2.69 16.18 10.21
C PRO A 46 3.33 16.89 11.41
N ASP A 47 3.00 18.16 11.61
CA ASP A 47 3.54 18.95 12.73
C ASP A 47 3.14 18.39 14.10
N GLU A 48 2.02 17.68 14.20
CA GLU A 48 1.63 16.95 15.41
C GLU A 48 2.62 15.84 15.77
N CYS A 49 3.15 15.13 14.76
CA CYS A 49 4.16 14.10 14.95
C CYS A 49 5.53 14.71 15.31
N LYS A 50 5.84 15.93 14.88
CA LYS A 50 7.08 16.63 15.24
C LYS A 50 7.12 17.05 16.71
N LYS A 51 5.97 17.33 17.31
CA LYS A 51 5.83 17.79 18.71
C LYS A 51 5.99 16.69 19.76
N LEU A 52 6.04 15.42 19.33
CA LEU A 52 6.27 14.27 20.22
C LEU A 52 7.75 14.01 20.52
N ASN A 53 8.66 14.85 20.00
CA ASN A 53 10.08 14.90 20.32
C ASN A 53 10.43 16.15 21.13
#